data_AF-A0A527K9U5-F1
#
_entry.id   AF-A0A527K9U5-F1
#
_cell.length_a   1.000
_cell.length_b   1.000
_cell.length_c   1.000
_cell.angle_alpha   90.00
_cell.angle_beta   90.00
_cell.angle_gamma   90.00
#
_symmetry.space_group_name_H-M   'P 1'
#
loop_
_entity.id
_entity.type
_entity.pdbx_description
1 polymer ?
#
loop_
_entity_poly.entity_id
_entity_poly.type
_entity_poly.pdbx_seq_one_letter_code
_entity_poly.pdbx_strand_id
1 'polypeptide(L)' 'MAHTEARVGRHSLRLVLKTTATAIATLETWQSTISRRRAIQDLTSDQLRDIGHAEPPAPVLEVKAGLITNLISMR' A
#
# COMPACT_ATOMS: atom_id res chain seq x y z
N MET A 1 -23.40 39.82 -2.48
CA MET A 1 -22.06 39.22 -2.64
C MET A 1 -21.74 38.12 -1.59
N ALA A 2 -22.28 38.15 -0.37
CA ALA A 2 -21.94 37.17 0.68
C ALA A 2 -22.36 35.70 0.43
N HIS A 3 -23.34 35.44 -0.44
CA HIS A 3 -23.89 34.09 -0.62
C HIS A 3 -23.05 33.18 -1.53
N THR A 4 -22.20 33.74 -2.39
CA THR A 4 -21.32 33.00 -3.30
C THR A 4 -20.08 32.47 -2.58
N GLU A 5 -19.50 33.26 -1.68
CA GLU A 5 -18.32 32.91 -0.87
C GLU A 5 -18.61 31.77 0.11
N ALA A 6 -19.76 31.81 0.78
CA ALA A 6 -20.21 30.75 1.69
C ALA A 6 -20.47 29.42 0.98
N ARG A 7 -20.71 29.42 -0.34
CA ARG A 7 -20.94 28.19 -1.13
C ARG A 7 -19.62 27.59 -1.60
N VAL A 8 -18.66 28.41 -2.00
CA VAL A 8 -17.30 27.98 -2.38
C VAL A 8 -16.55 27.40 -1.17
N GLY A 9 -16.61 28.05 -0.01
CA GLY A 9 -15.96 27.54 1.21
C GLY A 9 -16.52 26.21 1.71
N ARG A 10 -17.84 25.99 1.61
CA ARG A 10 -18.45 24.70 1.95
C ARG A 10 -18.09 23.60 0.95
N HIS A 11 -17.93 23.94 -0.32
CA HIS A 11 -17.53 22.99 -1.34
C HIS A 11 -16.07 22.55 -1.17
N SER A 12 -15.16 23.49 -0.89
CA SER A 12 -13.74 23.18 -0.66
C SER A 12 -13.53 22.36 0.61
N LEU A 13 -14.21 22.70 1.72
CA LEU A 13 -14.16 21.91 2.95
C LEU A 13 -14.65 20.47 2.73
N ARG A 14 -15.75 20.30 1.99
CA ARG A 14 -16.29 18.96 1.67
C ARG A 14 -15.31 18.15 0.81
N LEU A 15 -14.63 18.80 -0.13
CA LEU A 15 -13.61 18.15 -0.96
C LEU A 15 -12.42 17.69 -0.10
N VAL A 16 -11.91 18.58 0.76
CA VAL A 16 -10.80 18.29 1.68
C VAL A 16 -11.15 17.12 2.60
N LEU A 17 -12.31 17.15 3.25
CA LEU A 17 -12.80 16.07 4.10
C LEU A 17 -12.86 14.73 3.36
N LYS A 18 -13.37 14.71 2.13
CA LYS A 18 -13.41 13.50 1.30
C LYS A 18 -12.02 12.98 0.98
N THR A 19 -11.11 13.86 0.55
CA THR A 19 -9.74 13.46 0.21
C THR A 19 -8.99 12.91 1.42
N THR A 20 -9.17 13.53 2.59
CA THR A 20 -8.57 13.07 3.85
C THR A 20 -9.15 11.71 4.26
N ALA A 21 -10.47 11.53 4.18
CA ALA A 21 -11.10 10.24 4.48
C ALA A 21 -10.60 9.12 3.55
N THR A 22 -10.47 9.40 2.25
CA THR A 22 -9.89 8.43 1.30
C THR A 22 -8.44 8.12 1.63
N ALA A 23 -7.62 9.13 1.94
CA ALA A 23 -6.22 8.92 2.30
C ALA A 23 -6.07 8.05 3.56
N ILE A 24 -6.89 8.30 4.59
CA ILE A 24 -6.91 7.48 5.81
C ILE A 24 -7.31 6.04 5.49
N ALA A 25 -8.38 5.83 4.73
CA ALA A 25 -8.82 4.49 4.34
C ALA A 25 -7.71 3.75 3.56
N THR A 26 -7.04 4.43 2.61
CA THR A 26 -5.92 3.82 1.89
C THR A 26 -4.76 3.47 2.82
N LEU A 27 -4.45 4.32 3.81
CA LEU A 27 -3.39 4.04 4.77
C LEU A 27 -3.74 2.84 5.67
N GLU A 28 -4.97 2.76 6.17
CA GLU A 28 -5.44 1.63 6.98
C GLU A 28 -5.39 0.32 6.18
N THR A 29 -5.81 0.32 4.91
CA THR A 29 -5.72 -0.88 4.06
C THR A 29 -4.27 -1.31 3.83
N TRP A 30 -3.36 -0.35 3.66
CA TRP A 30 -1.93 -0.64 3.52
C TRP A 30 -1.34 -1.19 4.81
N GLN A 31 -1.63 -0.59 5.96
CA GLN A 31 -1.20 -1.08 7.26
C GLN A 31 -1.73 -2.48 7.55
N SER A 32 -3.02 -2.73 7.31
CA SER A 32 -3.62 -4.06 7.46
C SER A 32 -2.94 -5.10 6.56
N THR A 33 -2.64 -4.72 5.32
CA THR A 33 -1.93 -5.59 4.37
C THR A 33 -0.52 -5.92 4.85
N ILE A 34 0.23 -4.93 5.35
CA ILE A 34 1.58 -5.14 5.90
C ILE A 34 1.52 -5.99 7.17
N SER A 35 0.63 -5.68 8.10
CA SER A 35 0.46 -6.45 9.33
C SER A 35 0.10 -7.90 9.04
N ARG A 36 -0.79 -8.15 8.08
CA ARG A 36 -1.09 -9.51 7.60
C ARG A 36 0.15 -10.19 7.03
N ARG A 37 0.92 -9.52 6.18
CA ARG A 37 2.16 -10.08 5.61
C ARG A 37 3.17 -10.42 6.69
N ARG A 38 3.34 -9.54 7.69
CA ARG A 38 4.24 -9.77 8.82
C ARG A 38 3.78 -10.95 9.67
N ALA A 39 2.49 -11.01 9.99
CA ALA A 39 1.91 -12.13 10.72
C ALA A 39 2.10 -13.47 9.99
N ILE A 40 2.07 -13.48 8.65
CA ILE A 40 2.36 -14.66 7.83
C ILE A 40 3.86 -14.97 7.79
N GLN A 41 4.74 -13.95 7.77
CA GLN A 41 6.20 -14.14 7.82
C GLN A 41 6.68 -14.75 9.14
N ASP A 42 5.97 -14.47 10.24
CA ASP A 42 6.30 -14.99 11.57
C ASP A 42 5.84 -16.46 11.74
N LEU A 43 5.09 -17.03 10.79
CA LEU A 43 4.67 -18.43 10.81
C LEU A 43 5.77 -19.35 10.26
N THR A 44 5.91 -20.52 10.86
CA THR A 44 6.79 -21.58 10.34
C THR A 44 6.20 -22.20 9.07
N SER A 45 7.03 -22.84 8.24
CA SER A 45 6.60 -23.50 7.00
C SER A 45 5.46 -24.50 7.21
N ASP A 46 5.50 -25.26 8.31
CA ASP A 46 4.45 -26.22 8.66
C ASP A 46 3.14 -25.52 9.03
N GLN A 47 3.20 -24.40 9.77
CA GLN A 47 2.01 -23.60 10.11
C GLN A 47 1.38 -22.94 8.87
N LEU A 48 2.20 -22.54 7.89
CA LEU A 48 1.71 -22.05 6.60
C LEU A 48 1.02 -23.17 5.81
N ARG A 49 1.61 -24.37 5.80
CA ARG A 49 1.04 -25.53 5.11
C ARG A 49 -0.29 -25.97 5.72
N ASP A 50 -0.43 -25.88 7.03
CA ASP A 50 -1.67 -26.22 7.76
C ASP A 50 -2.84 -25.27 7.42
N ILE A 51 -2.56 -24.00 7.10
CA ILE A 51 -3.57 -23.03 6.61
C ILE A 51 -3.75 -23.06 5.09
N GLY A 52 -3.15 -24.03 4.39
CA GLY A 52 -3.22 -24.18 2.94
C GLY A 52 -2.31 -23.25 2.15
N HIS A 53 -1.34 -22.59 2.79
CA HIS A 53 -0.29 -21.83 2.13
C HIS A 53 0.93 -22.71 1.86
N ALA A 54 1.21 -23.01 0.59
CA ALA A 54 2.30 -23.91 0.19
C ALA A 54 3.71 -23.30 0.34
N GLU A 55 3.84 -21.97 0.41
CA GLU A 55 5.12 -21.28 0.49
C GLU A 55 4.95 -19.90 1.15
N PRO A 56 5.92 -19.42 1.97
CA PRO A 56 5.90 -18.06 2.48
C PRO A 56 5.83 -17.06 1.32
N PRO A 57 5.05 -15.97 1.41
CA PRO A 57 5.03 -14.94 0.39
C PRO A 57 6.37 -14.19 0.39
N ALA A 58 7.36 -14.75 -0.29
CA ALA A 58 8.64 -14.12 -0.54
C ALA A 58 8.47 -13.15 -1.72
N PRO A 59 8.93 -11.89 -1.60
CA PRO A 59 9.02 -11.02 -2.76
C PRO A 59 10.07 -11.59 -3.71
N VAL A 60 9.63 -12.26 -4.77
CA VAL A 60 10.50 -12.67 -5.87
C VAL A 60 10.80 -11.42 -6.70
N LEU A 61 11.94 -10.79 -6.41
CA LEU A 61 12.49 -9.75 -7.28
C LEU A 61 13.04 -10.43 -8.53
N GLU A 62 12.24 -10.51 -9.58
CA GLU A 62 12.69 -10.92 -10.91
C GLU A 62 13.54 -9.80 -11.54
N VAL A 63 14.81 -9.76 -11.15
CA VAL A 63 15.78 -8.85 -11.77
C VAL A 63 16.21 -9.46 -13.11
N LYS A 64 15.65 -8.94 -14.21
CA LYS A 64 16.09 -9.30 -15.57
C LYS A 64 17.57 -8.97 -15.74
N ALA A 65 18.34 -9.83 -16.39
CA ALA A 65 19.78 -9.64 -16.58
C ALA A 65 20.16 -8.25 -17.14
N GLY A 66 19.34 -7.69 -18.04
CA GLY A 66 19.57 -6.35 -18.60
C GLY A 66 19.45 -5.20 -17.59
N LEU A 67 18.71 -5.36 -16.49
CA LEU A 67 18.63 -4.38 -15.40
C LEU A 67 19.93 -4.32 -14.61
N ILE A 68 20.58 -5.46 -14.38
CA ILE A 68 21.88 -5.52 -13.69
C ILE A 68 22.95 -4.82 -14.52
N THR A 69 23.00 -5.08 -15.82
CA THR A 69 23.96 -4.45 -16.74
C THR A 69 23.80 -2.93 -16.76
N ASN A 70 22.56 -2.44 -16.83
CA ASN A 70 22.27 -1.01 -16.85
C ASN A 70 22.68 -0.31 -15.54
N LEU A 71 22.46 -0.95 -14.38
CA LEU A 71 22.93 -0.49 -13.08
C LEU A 71 24.47 -0.38 -12.99
N ILE A 72 25.19 -1.36 -13.56
CA ILE A 72 26.66 -1.35 -13.58
C ILE A 72 27.20 -0.23 -14.48
N SER A 73 26.55 0.03 -15.62
CA SER A 73 26.96 1.05 -16.59
C SER A 73 26.65 2.50 -16.20
N MET A 74 25.86 2.70 -15.14
CA MET A 74 25.57 4.03 -14.57
C MET A 74 26.55 4.47 -13.48
N ARG A 75 27.58 3.64 -13.19
CA ARG A 75 28.71 4.01 -12.32
C ARG A 75 29.69 4.92 -13.05
#